data_AF-A0A953JIF7-F1
#
_entry.id   AF-A0A953JIF7-F1
#
_cell.length_a   1.000
_cell.length_b   1.000
_cell.length_c   1.000
_cell.angle_alpha   90.00
_cell.angle_beta   90.00
_cell.angle_gamma   90.00
#
_symmetry.space_group_name_H-M   'P 1'
#
loop_
_entity.id
_entity.type
_entity.pdbx_description
1 polymer ?
#
loop_
_entity_poly.entity_id
_entity_poly.type
_entity_poly.pdbx_seq_one_letter_code
_entity_poly.pdbx_strand_id
1 'polypeptide(L)'
;AMELGGWDTHAAQPQRLVPMLRTLDEGLAALKEGLGSAWPQTAVLVVTEFGRTARVNGNTGTDHGTGGAAFLLGGAVAGGRVIADWPGLGEGRLLEDRDLMPTLDLRRIAKGLLRDHLRLPEAAVARAFPDSADAPALAGLVRA
;
A
#
# COMPACT_ATOMS: atom_id res chain seq x y z
N ALA A 1 12.34 -15.54 -5.33
CA ALA A 1 11.97 -14.25 -4.70
C ALA A 1 12.88 -13.19 -5.30
N MET A 2 12.32 -12.05 -5.72
CA MET A 2 13.09 -10.87 -6.12
C MET A 2 13.14 -9.95 -4.90
N GLU A 3 14.34 -9.57 -4.47
CA GLU A 3 14.55 -8.71 -3.30
C GLU A 3 15.27 -7.44 -3.78
N LEU A 4 14.74 -6.29 -3.37
CA LEU A 4 15.32 -4.99 -3.64
C LEU A 4 15.49 -4.29 -2.29
N GLY A 5 16.71 -4.27 -1.76
CA GLY A 5 17.01 -3.61 -0.49
C GLY A 5 17.16 -2.08 -0.60
N GLY A 6 17.19 -1.41 0.56
CA GLY A 6 17.52 0.01 0.67
C GLY A 6 16.34 0.99 0.70
N TRP A 7 15.14 0.50 0.99
CA TRP A 7 13.93 1.34 1.12
C TRP A 7 13.89 2.13 2.43
N ASP A 8 14.54 1.62 3.48
CA ASP A 8 14.64 2.33 4.75
C ASP A 8 15.71 3.41 4.70
N THR A 9 15.26 4.67 4.71
CA THR A 9 16.11 5.84 4.51
C THR A 9 15.73 6.92 5.52
N HIS A 10 16.72 7.49 6.22
CA HIS A 10 16.48 8.50 7.29
C HIS A 10 17.01 9.90 6.95
N ALA A 11 17.71 10.04 5.82
CA ALA A 11 18.23 11.29 5.28
C ALA A 11 18.44 11.11 3.77
N ALA A 12 18.58 12.21 3.02
CA ALA A 12 18.82 12.19 1.57
C ALA A 12 17.87 11.25 0.80
N GLN A 13 16.60 11.22 1.22
CA GLN A 13 15.61 10.27 0.73
C GLN A 13 15.34 10.43 -0.77
N PRO A 14 15.22 11.64 -1.35
CA PRO A 14 15.04 11.78 -2.80
C PRO A 14 16.15 11.11 -3.62
N GLN A 15 17.41 11.21 -3.17
CA GLN A 15 18.57 10.65 -3.86
C GLN A 15 18.52 9.12 -3.91
N ARG A 16 17.93 8.48 -2.89
CA ARG A 16 17.82 7.02 -2.81
C ARG A 16 16.51 6.49 -3.36
N LEU A 17 15.39 7.10 -3.00
CA LEU A 17 14.05 6.61 -3.32
C LEU A 17 13.64 6.87 -4.77
N VAL A 18 14.01 8.01 -5.37
CA VAL A 18 13.62 8.32 -6.77
C VAL A 18 14.07 7.23 -7.76
N PRO A 19 15.36 6.81 -7.80
CA PRO A 19 15.76 5.74 -8.71
C PRO A 19 15.11 4.40 -8.36
N MET A 20 14.87 4.10 -7.08
CA MET A 20 14.22 2.85 -6.67
C MET A 20 12.74 2.79 -7.06
N LEU A 21 12.02 3.90 -6.91
CA LEU A 21 10.64 4.04 -7.37
C LEU A 21 10.55 3.92 -8.90
N ARG A 22 11.55 4.41 -9.64
CA ARG A 22 11.65 4.17 -11.09
C ARG A 22 11.82 2.69 -11.41
N THR A 23 12.73 1.99 -10.72
CA THR A 23 12.91 0.54 -10.89
C THR A 23 11.62 -0.24 -10.56
N LEU A 24 10.88 0.17 -9.53
CA LEU A 24 9.58 -0.41 -9.21
C LEU A 24 8.57 -0.19 -10.33
N ASP A 25 8.45 1.04 -10.85
CA ASP A 25 7.57 1.39 -11.96
C ASP A 25 7.87 0.58 -13.22
N GLU A 26 9.14 0.54 -13.63
CA GLU A 26 9.63 -0.26 -14.77
C GLU A 26 9.35 -1.75 -14.57
N GLY A 27 9.56 -2.27 -13.36
CA GLY A 27 9.27 -3.66 -13.02
C GLY A 27 7.78 -4.00 -13.09
N LEU A 28 6.90 -3.09 -12.65
CA LEU A 28 5.44 -3.26 -12.76
C LEU A 28 4.98 -3.21 -14.22
N ALA A 29 5.57 -2.34 -15.05
CA ALA A 29 5.31 -2.30 -16.47
C ALA A 29 5.74 -3.60 -17.17
N ALA A 30 6.94 -4.09 -16.89
CA ALA A 30 7.45 -5.35 -17.42
C ALA A 30 6.60 -6.55 -16.96
N LEU A 31 6.14 -6.57 -15.70
CA LEU A 31 5.22 -7.58 -15.19
C LEU A 31 3.91 -7.60 -15.99
N LYS A 32 3.33 -6.42 -16.24
CA LYS A 32 2.12 -6.29 -17.05
C LYS A 32 2.30 -6.84 -18.46
N GLU A 33 3.38 -6.47 -19.12
CA GLU A 33 3.70 -6.95 -20.48
C GLU A 33 3.92 -8.47 -20.49
N GLY A 34 4.72 -8.98 -19.56
CA GLY A 34 5.06 -10.39 -19.47
C GLY A 34 3.87 -11.30 -19.14
N LEU A 35 2.88 -10.80 -18.38
CA LEU A 35 1.66 -11.56 -18.08
C LEU A 35 0.71 -11.66 -19.29
N GLY A 36 0.78 -10.73 -20.24
CA GLY A 36 0.00 -10.77 -21.47
C GLY A 36 -1.49 -11.07 -21.25
N SER A 37 -1.96 -12.22 -21.71
CA SER A 37 -3.35 -12.66 -21.59
C SER A 37 -3.82 -12.91 -20.15
N ALA A 38 -2.91 -13.08 -19.19
CA ALA A 38 -3.23 -13.22 -17.77
C ALA A 38 -3.42 -11.86 -17.06
N TRP A 39 -2.93 -10.76 -17.63
CA TRP A 39 -3.05 -9.43 -17.01
C TRP A 39 -4.50 -8.99 -16.71
N PRO A 40 -5.51 -9.24 -17.58
CA PRO A 40 -6.91 -8.93 -17.28
C PRO A 40 -7.44 -9.60 -16.00
N GLN A 41 -6.82 -10.70 -15.57
CA GLN A 41 -7.17 -11.46 -14.38
C GLN A 41 -6.17 -11.27 -13.24
N THR A 42 -5.31 -10.25 -13.31
CA THR A 42 -4.27 -10.00 -12.30
C THR A 42 -4.63 -8.80 -11.43
N ALA A 43 -4.35 -8.92 -10.12
CA ALA A 43 -4.29 -7.83 -9.17
C ALA A 43 -2.91 -7.80 -8.48
N VAL A 44 -2.32 -6.62 -8.36
CA VAL A 44 -1.03 -6.37 -7.71
C VAL A 44 -1.25 -5.35 -6.60
N LEU A 45 -0.93 -5.75 -5.37
CA LEU A 45 -0.96 -4.89 -4.19
C LEU A 45 0.48 -4.53 -3.81
N VAL A 46 0.79 -3.23 -3.83
CA VAL A 46 2.07 -2.68 -3.38
C VAL A 46 1.82 -1.96 -2.05
N VAL A 47 2.53 -2.37 -1.02
CA VAL A 47 2.42 -1.84 0.35
C VAL A 47 3.79 -1.64 0.96
N THR A 48 3.86 -0.79 1.98
CA THR A 48 5.03 -0.62 2.85
C THR A 48 4.73 -1.21 4.23
N GLU A 49 5.77 -1.60 4.96
CA GLU A 49 5.66 -2.09 6.34
C GLU A 49 5.36 -0.95 7.33
N PHE A 50 5.93 0.23 7.09
CA PHE A 50 5.78 1.42 7.92
C PHE A 50 5.71 2.71 7.08
N GLY A 51 5.19 3.76 7.71
CA GLY A 51 5.15 5.11 7.20
C GLY A 51 6.41 5.91 7.51
N ARG A 52 6.41 7.19 7.13
CA ARG A 52 7.42 8.17 7.55
C ARG A 52 6.77 9.26 8.39
N THR A 53 7.53 9.82 9.33
CA THR A 53 7.11 11.00 10.07
C THR A 53 6.78 12.15 9.12
N ALA A 54 5.72 12.91 9.41
CA ALA A 54 5.42 14.15 8.68
C ALA A 54 6.35 15.29 9.11
N ARG A 55 6.83 15.25 10.36
CA ARG A 55 7.85 16.17 10.88
C ARG A 55 9.25 15.68 10.49
N VAL A 56 10.11 16.64 10.13
CA VAL A 56 11.51 16.41 9.76
C VAL A 56 12.33 16.04 11.00
N ASN A 57 13.25 15.09 10.87
CA ASN A 57 14.16 14.68 11.94
C ASN A 57 15.42 15.57 12.00
N GLY A 58 16.29 15.35 12.98
CA GLY A 58 17.53 16.13 13.14
C GLY A 58 18.54 16.00 12.00
N ASN A 59 18.36 15.04 11.08
CA ASN A 59 19.24 14.76 9.95
C ASN A 59 18.68 15.28 8.62
N THR A 60 17.76 16.26 8.66
CA THR A 60 17.06 16.81 7.49
C THR A 60 16.33 15.76 6.63
N GLY A 61 15.96 14.64 7.22
CA GLY A 61 15.11 13.60 6.64
C GLY A 61 13.87 13.34 7.49
N THR A 62 13.43 12.10 7.55
CA THR A 62 12.27 11.66 8.35
C THR A 62 12.64 10.40 9.11
N ASP A 63 11.88 10.04 10.14
CA ASP A 63 12.02 8.77 10.84
C ASP A 63 10.91 7.80 10.43
N HIS A 64 10.94 6.59 10.99
CA HIS A 64 9.80 5.68 10.92
C HIS A 64 8.61 6.35 11.60
N GLY A 65 7.45 6.20 10.97
CA GLY A 65 6.20 6.74 11.48
C GLY A 65 5.00 5.95 10.99
N THR A 66 3.84 6.49 11.30
CA THR A 66 2.54 5.91 11.00
C THR A 66 1.94 6.52 9.73
N GLY A 67 1.14 5.72 9.03
CA GLY A 67 0.41 6.17 7.85
C GLY A 67 1.26 6.17 6.58
N GLY A 68 0.64 5.84 5.46
CA GLY A 68 1.31 5.72 4.18
C GLY A 68 0.30 5.54 3.05
N ALA A 69 0.79 5.10 1.89
CA ALA A 69 -0.05 4.79 0.73
C ALA A 69 0.15 3.32 0.32
N ALA A 70 -0.93 2.71 -0.14
CA ALA A 70 -0.90 1.45 -0.86
C ALA A 70 -1.34 1.67 -2.30
N PHE A 71 -0.71 0.98 -3.24
CA PHE A 71 -1.13 0.97 -4.63
C PHE A 71 -1.78 -0.37 -4.96
N LEU A 72 -2.97 -0.32 -5.53
CA LEU A 72 -3.65 -1.49 -6.08
C LEU A 72 -3.85 -1.27 -7.57
N LEU A 73 -3.23 -2.15 -8.38
CA LEU A 73 -3.23 -2.05 -9.82
C LEU A 73 -3.38 -3.44 -10.46
N GLY A 74 -3.74 -3.50 -11.73
CA GLY A 74 -4.00 -4.76 -12.43
C GLY A 74 -5.21 -4.68 -13.35
N GLY A 75 -5.32 -5.63 -14.28
CA GLY A 75 -6.48 -5.70 -15.17
C GLY A 75 -7.78 -6.07 -14.45
N ALA A 76 -7.68 -6.84 -13.36
CA ALA A 76 -8.83 -7.23 -12.55
C ALA A 76 -9.30 -6.11 -11.59
N VAL A 77 -8.50 -5.07 -11.39
CA VAL A 77 -8.77 -4.01 -10.41
C VAL A 77 -9.80 -3.02 -10.95
N ALA A 78 -10.78 -2.68 -10.10
CA ALA A 78 -11.70 -1.55 -10.29
C ALA A 78 -10.99 -0.24 -9.93
N GLY A 79 -10.01 0.13 -10.77
CA GLY A 79 -9.12 1.27 -10.56
C GLY A 79 -9.72 2.63 -10.97
N GLY A 80 -8.85 3.62 -11.18
CA GLY A 80 -9.26 4.97 -11.61
C GLY A 80 -9.78 5.85 -10.47
N ARG A 81 -9.46 5.51 -9.21
CA ARG A 81 -9.94 6.21 -8.03
C ARG A 81 -8.88 6.24 -6.92
N VAL A 82 -8.96 7.24 -6.06
CA VAL A 82 -8.21 7.32 -4.81
C VAL A 82 -9.20 7.05 -3.67
N ILE A 83 -8.90 6.05 -2.84
CA ILE A 83 -9.71 5.75 -1.64
C ILE A 83 -8.96 6.35 -0.45
N ALA A 84 -9.40 7.52 -0.01
CA ALA A 84 -8.79 8.24 1.10
C ALA A 84 -9.79 9.19 1.79
N ASP A 85 -9.61 9.29 3.08
CA ASP A 85 -10.19 10.24 4.03
C ASP A 85 -9.07 11.00 4.77
N TRP A 86 -7.91 11.12 4.10
CA TRP A 86 -6.68 11.69 4.66
C TRP A 86 -6.90 13.15 5.10
N PRO A 87 -6.63 13.48 6.38
CA PRO A 87 -6.93 14.80 6.93
C PRO A 87 -5.97 15.92 6.52
N GLY A 88 -4.91 15.62 5.77
CA GLY A 88 -3.86 16.57 5.38
C GLY A 88 -2.72 16.70 6.41
N LEU A 89 -1.87 17.71 6.23
CA LEU A 89 -0.68 17.98 7.08
C LEU A 89 -0.85 19.15 8.06
N GLY A 90 -2.06 19.70 8.17
CA GLY A 90 -2.34 20.87 9.02
C GLY A 90 -2.13 20.57 10.51
N GLU A 91 -1.98 21.63 11.31
CA GLU A 91 -1.92 21.51 12.77
C GLU A 91 -3.14 20.78 13.33
N GLY A 92 -2.91 19.88 14.28
CA GLY A 92 -3.95 19.02 14.86
C GLY A 92 -4.50 17.93 13.92
N ARG A 93 -3.96 17.80 12.69
CA ARG A 93 -4.36 16.75 11.73
C ARG A 93 -3.41 15.55 11.71
N LEU A 94 -2.27 15.67 12.39
CA LEU A 94 -1.26 14.64 12.52
C LEU A 94 -1.52 13.77 13.76
N LEU A 95 -1.14 12.50 13.68
CA LEU A 95 -1.12 11.61 14.84
C LEU A 95 0.02 12.07 15.75
N GLU A 96 -0.31 12.36 17.01
CA GLU A 96 0.64 12.84 18.02
C GLU A 96 1.47 14.06 17.56
N ASP A 97 0.88 14.90 16.71
CA ASP A 97 1.51 16.07 16.07
C ASP A 97 2.80 15.78 15.26
N ARG A 98 3.04 14.50 14.94
CA ARG A 98 4.30 14.02 14.34
C ARG A 98 4.10 13.17 13.09
N ASP A 99 3.19 12.21 13.15
CA ASP A 99 2.99 11.17 12.15
C ASP A 99 1.78 11.46 11.27
N LEU A 100 1.69 10.85 10.08
CA LEU A 100 0.46 10.91 9.31
C LEU A 100 -0.65 10.17 10.07
N MET A 101 -1.84 10.76 10.10
CA MET A 101 -3.01 10.10 10.68
C MET A 101 -3.36 8.85 9.84
N PRO A 102 -3.29 7.64 10.39
CA PRO A 102 -3.75 6.45 9.68
C PRO A 102 -5.26 6.47 9.56
N THR A 103 -5.78 6.24 8.36
CA THR A 103 -7.22 6.31 8.11
C THR A 103 -7.81 5.03 7.53
N LEU A 104 -6.98 4.16 6.96
CA LEU A 104 -7.38 2.87 6.44
C LEU A 104 -6.39 1.78 6.85
N ASP A 105 -6.91 0.70 7.43
CA ASP A 105 -6.14 -0.51 7.72
C ASP A 105 -5.88 -1.31 6.43
N LEU A 106 -4.60 -1.52 6.10
CA LEU A 106 -4.15 -2.25 4.91
C LEU A 106 -4.67 -3.69 4.85
N ARG A 107 -4.94 -4.33 6.00
CA ARG A 107 -5.54 -5.67 6.06
C ARG A 107 -6.90 -5.68 5.37
N ARG A 108 -7.65 -4.58 5.39
CA ARG A 108 -8.96 -4.48 4.71
C ARG A 108 -8.82 -4.62 3.20
N ILE A 109 -7.76 -4.07 2.61
CA ILE A 109 -7.45 -4.19 1.18
C ILE A 109 -7.09 -5.63 0.85
N ALA A 110 -6.16 -6.22 1.60
CA ALA A 110 -5.70 -7.59 1.38
C ALA A 110 -6.84 -8.61 1.53
N LYS A 111 -7.68 -8.47 2.57
CA LYS A 111 -8.88 -9.29 2.76
C LYS A 111 -9.88 -9.14 1.60
N GLY A 112 -10.09 -7.92 1.11
CA GLY A 112 -10.93 -7.65 -0.05
C GLY A 112 -10.45 -8.40 -1.30
N LEU A 113 -9.14 -8.40 -1.56
CA LEU A 113 -8.56 -9.18 -2.65
C LEU A 113 -8.71 -10.69 -2.45
N LEU A 114 -8.41 -11.21 -1.26
CA LEU A 114 -8.57 -12.64 -1.01
C LEU A 114 -10.04 -13.10 -1.17
N ARG A 115 -11.00 -12.30 -0.69
CA ARG A 115 -12.42 -12.60 -0.79
C ARG A 115 -12.93 -12.47 -2.22
N ASP A 116 -12.65 -11.35 -2.89
CA ASP A 116 -13.33 -11.00 -4.14
C ASP A 116 -12.54 -11.45 -5.38
N HIS A 117 -11.20 -11.40 -5.34
CA HIS A 117 -10.35 -11.82 -6.44
C HIS A 117 -10.08 -13.33 -6.42
N LEU A 118 -9.64 -13.85 -5.27
CA LEU A 118 -9.33 -15.28 -5.11
C LEU A 118 -10.54 -16.13 -4.68
N ARG A 119 -11.69 -15.50 -4.42
CA ARG A 119 -12.94 -16.18 -4.02
C ARG A 119 -12.77 -17.07 -2.80
N LEU A 120 -11.88 -16.68 -1.88
CA LEU A 120 -11.68 -17.44 -0.65
C LEU A 120 -12.89 -17.30 0.28
N PRO A 121 -13.33 -18.40 0.93
CA PRO A 121 -14.40 -18.33 1.91
C PRO A 121 -13.98 -17.48 3.11
N GLU A 122 -14.95 -16.82 3.74
CA GLU A 122 -14.71 -15.90 4.86
C GLU A 122 -13.89 -16.53 5.99
N ALA A 123 -14.14 -17.80 6.32
CA ALA A 123 -13.37 -18.54 7.33
C ALA A 123 -11.89 -18.68 6.97
N ALA A 124 -11.54 -18.82 5.69
CA ALA A 124 -10.14 -18.88 5.26
C ALA A 124 -9.47 -17.50 5.35
N VAL A 125 -10.20 -16.43 4.98
CA VAL A 125 -9.72 -15.05 5.11
C VAL A 125 -9.52 -14.69 6.59
N ALA A 126 -10.46 -15.04 7.46
CA ALA A 126 -10.36 -14.82 8.91
C ALA A 126 -9.17 -15.55 9.52
N ARG A 127 -8.89 -16.79 9.09
CA ARG A 127 -7.72 -17.55 9.53
C ARG A 127 -6.39 -16.94 9.06
N ALA A 128 -6.36 -16.34 7.87
CA ALA A 128 -5.16 -15.66 7.35
C ALA A 128 -4.87 -14.33 8.06
N PHE A 129 -5.89 -13.69 8.63
CA PHE A 129 -5.79 -12.44 9.38
C PHE A 129 -6.40 -12.60 10.78
N PRO A 130 -5.75 -13.34 11.70
CA PRO A 130 -6.20 -13.43 13.08
C PRO A 130 -6.28 -12.03 13.72
N ASP A 131 -7.13 -11.88 14.74
CA ASP A 131 -7.25 -10.67 15.57
C ASP A 131 -7.48 -9.36 14.78
N SER A 132 -8.32 -9.44 13.74
CA SER A 132 -8.59 -8.30 12.85
C SER A 132 -10.06 -8.17 12.46
N ALA A 133 -10.97 -8.65 13.31
CA ALA A 133 -12.42 -8.63 13.03
C ALA A 133 -12.96 -7.19 12.90
N ASP A 134 -12.32 -6.23 13.54
CA ASP A 134 -12.54 -4.78 13.44
C ASP A 134 -12.13 -4.16 12.09
N ALA A 135 -11.36 -4.90 11.29
CA ALA A 135 -10.90 -4.50 9.95
C ALA A 135 -11.58 -5.36 8.86
N PRO A 136 -12.87 -5.14 8.54
CA PRO A 136 -13.56 -5.95 7.54
C PRO A 136 -13.03 -5.71 6.12
N ALA A 137 -13.17 -6.74 5.28
CA ALA A 137 -12.75 -6.72 3.89
C ALA A 137 -13.36 -5.56 3.10
N LEU A 138 -12.50 -4.76 2.46
CA LEU A 138 -12.92 -3.63 1.63
C LEU A 138 -13.53 -4.13 0.32
N ALA A 139 -14.72 -3.63 -0.02
CA ALA A 139 -15.46 -4.06 -1.21
C ALA A 139 -15.19 -3.18 -2.45
N GLY A 140 -15.56 -3.70 -3.62
CA GLY A 140 -15.49 -2.96 -4.89
C GLY A 140 -14.07 -2.68 -5.35
N LEU A 141 -13.09 -3.49 -4.93
CA LEU A 141 -11.69 -3.40 -5.37
C LEU A 141 -11.45 -4.12 -6.71
N VAL A 142 -12.26 -5.12 -7.01
CA VAL A 142 -12.15 -5.98 -8.19
C VAL A 142 -13.33 -5.70 -9.12
N ARG A 143 -13.11 -5.77 -10.43
CA ARG A 143 -14.18 -5.68 -11.43
C ARG A 143 -15.13 -6.88 -11.29
N ALA A 144 -16.42 -6.63 -11.51
CA ALA A 144 -17.45 -7.66 -11.54
C ALA A 144 -17.25 -8.61 -12.74
#